data_AF-A0A1B7NUL6-F1
#
_entry.id   AF-A0A1B7NUL6-F1
#
_cell.length_a   1.000
_cell.length_b   1.000
_cell.length_c   1.000
_cell.angle_alpha   90.00
_cell.angle_beta   90.00
_cell.angle_gamma   90.00
#
_symmetry.space_group_name_H-M   'P 1'
#
loop_
_entity.id
_entity.type
_entity.pdbx_description
1 polymer ?
#
loop_
_entity_poly.entity_id
_entity_poly.type
_entity_poly.pdbx_seq_one_letter_code
_entity_poly.pdbx_strand_id
1 'polypeptide(L)'
;MINPIRRTPSDPPPAYEEIESRHAEQSNLNSTEPLPHAHPQPPPHFQSTPSINLTAQSPLPNLSDITLDGTLIYPTTPPATSLYAVSHGLNLGHCLSIEVSRLVPRRTRTGALSPNANPRDKVIYKCNRSLFCDLVEIVGQRRSTLAGMLHLKPTRQLLKTGWVLWHVYGNTESMVFRVKPTRNPERREVLEWQDGCGATVAIETLAAYPGDDRLGHSRARRPRLQVVSATPLDDMMMDVLVTAWCARIWNTF
;
A
#
# COMPACT_ATOMS: atom_id res chain seq x y z
N MET A 1 34.75 -52.29 5.07
CA MET A 1 33.60 -53.13 4.67
C MET A 1 32.37 -52.21 4.70
N ILE A 2 31.96 -51.54 3.60
CA ILE A 2 31.21 -52.02 2.40
C ILE A 2 29.90 -52.72 2.88
N ASN A 3 28.65 -52.28 2.61
CA ASN A 3 28.07 -51.60 1.44
C ASN A 3 26.76 -50.82 1.78
N PRO A 4 26.30 -49.90 0.92
CA PRO A 4 25.07 -49.10 1.05
C PRO A 4 23.87 -49.72 0.30
N ILE A 5 22.63 -49.41 0.71
CA ILE A 5 21.39 -49.75 -0.01
C ILE A 5 20.55 -48.46 -0.10
N ARG A 6 20.57 -47.76 -1.24
CA ARG A 6 19.77 -47.91 -2.48
C ARG A 6 18.52 -47.04 -2.43
N ARG A 7 18.62 -45.88 -3.10
CA ARG A 7 17.49 -45.05 -3.53
C ARG A 7 16.60 -45.88 -4.47
N THR A 8 15.29 -45.81 -4.29
CA THR A 8 14.31 -46.11 -5.34
C THR A 8 13.32 -44.95 -5.45
N PRO A 9 12.95 -44.53 -6.67
CA PRO A 9 12.04 -43.42 -6.92
C PRO A 9 10.59 -43.90 -6.79
N SER A 10 9.72 -43.08 -6.20
CA SER A 10 8.27 -43.30 -6.24
C SER A 10 7.65 -42.39 -7.28
N ASP A 11 6.82 -43.00 -8.12
CA ASP A 11 6.25 -42.55 -9.38
C ASP A 11 5.51 -41.19 -9.36
N PRO A 12 5.46 -40.50 -10.51
CA PRO A 12 4.57 -39.36 -10.70
C PRO A 12 3.09 -39.80 -10.78
N PRO A 13 2.13 -38.96 -10.35
CA PRO A 13 0.71 -39.26 -10.47
C PRO A 13 0.24 -39.29 -11.94
N PRO A 14 -0.81 -40.06 -12.27
CA PRO A 14 -1.32 -40.19 -13.64
C PRO A 14 -1.88 -38.86 -14.17
N ALA A 15 -1.53 -38.55 -15.41
CA ALA A 15 -2.09 -37.45 -16.19
C ALA A 15 -3.58 -37.72 -16.46
N TYR A 16 -4.45 -36.76 -16.16
CA TYR A 16 -5.86 -36.86 -16.50
C TYR A 16 -6.07 -36.39 -17.93
N GLU A 17 -6.69 -37.26 -18.72
CA GLU A 17 -6.93 -37.11 -20.15
C GLU A 17 -7.96 -36.01 -20.47
N GLU A 18 -7.69 -35.40 -21.62
CA GLU A 18 -8.48 -34.45 -22.39
C GLU A 18 -9.75 -35.15 -22.92
N ILE A 19 -10.94 -34.62 -22.63
CA ILE A 19 -12.17 -35.03 -23.31
C ILE A 19 -12.65 -33.85 -24.16
N GLU A 20 -12.13 -33.83 -25.38
CA GLU A 20 -12.69 -33.12 -26.52
C GLU A 20 -13.91 -33.94 -27.00
N SER A 21 -15.13 -33.41 -26.88
CA SER A 21 -16.32 -34.01 -27.51
C SER A 21 -16.80 -33.10 -28.63
N ARG A 22 -16.31 -33.40 -29.83
CA ARG A 22 -16.92 -32.99 -31.09
C ARG A 22 -18.08 -33.95 -31.37
N HIS A 23 -19.26 -33.42 -31.67
CA HIS A 23 -20.14 -33.99 -32.68
C HIS A 23 -20.87 -32.85 -33.39
N ALA A 24 -20.42 -32.60 -34.61
CA ALA A 24 -21.18 -31.93 -35.65
C ALA A 24 -22.09 -32.98 -36.33
N GLU A 25 -23.24 -32.54 -36.84
CA GLU A 25 -23.90 -32.91 -38.12
C GLU A 25 -25.39 -32.50 -38.02
N GLN A 26 -25.83 -31.40 -38.65
CA GLN A 26 -26.30 -31.26 -40.04
C GLN A 26 -27.45 -32.20 -40.44
N SER A 27 -28.66 -31.65 -40.61
CA SER A 27 -29.55 -31.96 -41.75
C SER A 27 -30.69 -30.93 -41.91
N ASN A 28 -30.76 -30.34 -43.11
CA ASN A 28 -31.80 -29.46 -43.65
C ASN A 28 -33.12 -30.23 -43.93
N LEU A 29 -34.28 -29.54 -43.97
CA LEU A 29 -35.08 -29.27 -45.21
C LEU A 29 -36.54 -28.80 -44.94
N ASN A 30 -36.85 -27.62 -45.50
CA ASN A 30 -38.05 -27.13 -46.21
C ASN A 30 -39.49 -27.54 -45.82
N SER A 31 -40.37 -26.52 -45.69
CA SER A 31 -41.71 -26.47 -46.32
C SER A 31 -42.25 -25.03 -46.42
N THR A 32 -43.08 -24.80 -47.43
CA THR A 32 -43.31 -23.58 -48.23
C THR A 32 -44.65 -22.88 -47.91
N GLU A 33 -44.76 -21.54 -48.08
CA GLU A 33 -45.82 -20.74 -48.77
C GLU A 33 -46.10 -19.32 -48.20
N PRO A 34 -46.66 -18.37 -49.00
CA PRO A 34 -46.34 -16.93 -48.93
C PRO A 34 -47.52 -15.92 -48.74
N LEU A 35 -47.18 -14.74 -48.17
CA LEU A 35 -47.75 -13.35 -48.34
C LEU A 35 -49.23 -13.08 -47.91
N PRO A 36 -49.72 -11.82 -47.67
CA PRO A 36 -49.11 -10.48 -47.86
C PRO A 36 -49.38 -9.38 -46.76
N HIS A 37 -48.65 -8.26 -46.87
CA HIS A 37 -48.92 -6.88 -46.39
C HIS A 37 -49.09 -6.55 -44.88
N ALA A 38 -48.10 -5.84 -44.29
CA ALA A 38 -48.27 -4.48 -43.74
C ALA A 38 -47.01 -3.94 -43.03
N HIS A 39 -46.76 -2.65 -43.27
CA HIS A 39 -45.86 -1.69 -42.60
C HIS A 39 -44.32 -1.71 -42.84
N PRO A 40 -43.74 -0.61 -43.37
CA PRO A 40 -42.32 -0.34 -43.24
C PRO A 40 -42.00 -0.02 -41.78
N GLN A 41 -41.30 -0.93 -41.11
CA GLN A 41 -40.69 -0.68 -39.82
C GLN A 41 -39.48 0.25 -40.04
N PRO A 42 -39.37 1.41 -39.38
CA PRO A 42 -38.14 2.19 -39.41
C PRO A 42 -37.00 1.34 -38.81
N PRO A 43 -35.77 1.43 -39.33
CA PRO A 43 -34.65 0.66 -38.79
C PRO A 43 -34.53 0.99 -37.30
N PRO A 44 -34.29 -0.01 -36.42
CA PRO A 44 -34.02 0.29 -35.03
C PRO A 44 -32.82 1.24 -35.00
N HIS A 45 -33.05 2.43 -34.46
CA HIS A 45 -32.01 3.40 -34.15
C HIS A 45 -30.85 2.63 -33.51
N PHE A 46 -29.68 2.64 -34.16
CA PHE A 46 -28.44 2.34 -33.49
C PHE A 46 -28.37 3.31 -32.31
N GLN A 47 -28.70 2.81 -31.12
CA GLN A 47 -28.32 3.46 -29.88
C GLN A 47 -26.81 3.48 -29.94
N SER A 48 -26.26 4.63 -30.29
CA SER A 48 -24.87 4.96 -30.02
C SER A 48 -24.69 4.81 -28.52
N THR A 49 -24.31 3.61 -28.08
CA THR A 49 -23.74 3.40 -26.76
C THR A 49 -22.68 4.50 -26.62
N PRO A 50 -22.74 5.32 -25.55
CA PRO A 50 -21.65 6.25 -25.32
C PRO A 50 -20.39 5.39 -25.27
N SER A 51 -19.51 5.60 -26.24
CA SER A 51 -18.15 5.11 -26.17
C SER A 51 -17.54 5.75 -24.94
N ILE A 52 -17.64 5.05 -23.81
CA ILE A 52 -16.87 5.39 -22.63
C ILE A 52 -15.44 5.23 -23.10
N ASN A 53 -14.80 6.36 -23.39
CA ASN A 53 -13.37 6.46 -23.64
C ASN A 53 -12.64 6.00 -22.37
N LEU A 54 -12.53 4.69 -22.21
CA LEU A 54 -11.87 3.97 -21.12
C LEU A 54 -10.36 3.93 -21.38
N THR A 55 -9.76 5.09 -21.59
CA THR A 55 -8.30 5.26 -21.68
C THR A 55 -7.79 6.48 -20.92
N ALA A 56 -8.60 7.08 -20.05
CA ALA A 56 -8.06 7.99 -19.04
C ALA A 56 -7.35 7.15 -17.97
N GLN A 57 -6.02 7.01 -18.10
CA GLN A 57 -5.20 6.59 -16.97
C GLN A 57 -5.53 7.53 -15.81
N SER A 58 -6.04 6.99 -14.70
CA SER A 58 -6.27 7.80 -13.51
C SER A 58 -4.97 8.53 -13.16
N PRO A 59 -5.04 9.84 -12.82
CA PRO A 59 -3.85 10.60 -12.47
C PRO A 59 -3.08 9.88 -11.37
N LEU A 60 -1.76 9.98 -11.42
CA LEU A 60 -0.88 9.34 -10.44
C LEU A 60 -1.31 9.79 -9.03
N PRO A 61 -1.48 8.86 -8.08
CA PRO A 61 -1.97 9.21 -6.75
C PRO A 61 -1.03 10.21 -6.07
N ASN A 62 -1.60 11.31 -5.57
CA ASN A 62 -0.84 12.36 -4.90
C ASN A 62 -0.48 11.94 -3.47
N LEU A 63 0.81 11.76 -3.21
CA LEU A 63 1.37 11.41 -1.89
C LEU A 63 1.88 12.63 -1.10
N SER A 64 1.65 13.85 -1.59
CA SER A 64 2.12 15.08 -0.93
C SER A 64 1.53 15.26 0.45
N ASP A 65 0.34 14.69 0.70
CA ASP A 65 -0.37 14.84 1.96
C ASP A 65 -1.29 13.66 2.22
N ILE A 66 -0.96 12.88 3.24
CA ILE A 66 -1.63 11.62 3.57
C ILE A 66 -2.06 11.57 5.04
N THR A 67 -3.10 10.79 5.32
CA THR A 67 -3.58 10.53 6.68
C THR A 67 -3.75 9.03 6.89
N LEU A 68 -3.66 8.61 8.16
CA LEU A 68 -3.91 7.24 8.60
C LEU A 68 -5.25 7.18 9.35
N ASP A 69 -6.15 6.31 8.87
CA ASP A 69 -7.45 6.03 9.48
C ASP A 69 -7.60 4.52 9.68
N GLY A 70 -7.62 4.09 10.95
CA GLY A 70 -7.58 2.67 11.29
C GLY A 70 -6.31 2.00 10.75
N THR A 71 -6.48 1.20 9.71
CA THR A 71 -5.39 0.48 9.00
C THR A 71 -5.05 1.08 7.64
N LEU A 72 -5.80 2.06 7.14
CA LEU A 72 -5.67 2.55 5.77
C LEU A 72 -4.99 3.92 5.73
N ILE A 73 -4.16 4.12 4.71
CA ILE A 73 -3.45 5.36 4.46
C ILE A 73 -3.86 5.88 3.09
N TYR A 74 -4.38 7.10 3.05
CA TYR A 74 -4.90 7.71 1.84
C TYR A 74 -4.63 9.22 1.77
N PRO A 75 -4.66 9.83 0.57
CA PRO A 75 -4.51 11.27 0.41
C PRO A 75 -5.61 12.05 1.13
N THR A 76 -5.26 13.17 1.75
CA THR A 76 -6.25 14.05 2.41
C THR A 76 -7.15 14.78 1.40
N THR A 77 -6.67 14.96 0.16
CA THR A 77 -7.41 15.59 -0.94
C THR A 77 -8.11 14.55 -1.80
N PRO A 78 -9.42 14.70 -2.09
CA PRO A 78 -10.12 13.83 -3.03
C PRO A 78 -9.51 13.81 -4.43
N PRO A 79 -9.54 12.67 -5.15
CA PRO A 79 -10.11 11.38 -4.73
C PRO A 79 -9.22 10.64 -3.72
N ALA A 80 -9.78 10.32 -2.54
CA ALA A 80 -9.09 9.71 -1.41
C ALA A 80 -9.05 8.17 -1.54
N THR A 81 -8.35 7.67 -2.56
CA THR A 81 -8.14 6.22 -2.71
C THR A 81 -7.02 5.79 -1.78
N SER A 82 -7.20 4.68 -1.05
CA SER A 82 -6.14 4.15 -0.18
C SER A 82 -4.93 3.67 -0.98
N LEU A 83 -3.74 4.05 -0.51
CA LEU A 83 -2.46 3.83 -1.17
C LEU A 83 -1.58 2.86 -0.38
N TYR A 84 -1.73 2.86 0.94
CA TYR A 84 -1.08 1.90 1.81
C TYR A 84 -2.07 1.35 2.83
N ALA A 85 -1.72 0.19 3.38
CA ALA A 85 -2.40 -0.41 4.51
C ALA A 85 -1.39 -0.90 5.54
N VAL A 86 -1.80 -0.92 6.80
CA VAL A 86 -1.08 -1.55 7.91
C VAL A 86 -1.86 -2.78 8.37
N SER A 87 -1.18 -3.87 8.72
CA SER A 87 -1.82 -5.14 9.07
C SER A 87 -2.86 -5.05 10.20
N HIS A 88 -2.65 -4.15 11.16
CA HIS A 88 -3.53 -3.95 12.32
C HIS A 88 -3.54 -2.47 12.73
N GLY A 89 -4.54 -2.06 13.51
CA GLY A 89 -4.59 -0.72 14.09
C GLY A 89 -3.34 -0.44 14.93
N LEU A 90 -2.74 0.74 14.77
CA LEU A 90 -1.47 1.08 15.42
C LEU A 90 -1.58 1.33 16.93
N ASN A 91 -2.81 1.43 17.44
CA ASN A 91 -3.13 1.59 18.87
C ASN A 91 -3.20 0.25 19.63
N LEU A 92 -2.93 -0.87 18.97
CA LEU A 92 -2.92 -2.20 19.58
C LEU A 92 -1.54 -2.48 20.18
N GLY A 93 -1.26 -1.93 21.36
CA GLY A 93 0.03 -2.04 22.09
C GLY A 93 0.47 -3.47 22.46
N HIS A 94 -0.28 -4.49 22.06
CA HIS A 94 0.00 -5.91 22.31
C HIS A 94 0.61 -6.64 21.11
N CYS A 95 0.64 -6.04 19.92
CA CYS A 95 1.25 -6.68 18.76
C CYS A 95 2.76 -6.40 18.71
N LEU A 96 3.58 -7.44 18.58
CA LEU A 96 5.05 -7.32 18.47
C LEU A 96 5.53 -6.94 17.07
N SER A 97 4.63 -7.00 16.07
CA SER A 97 4.96 -6.65 14.70
C SER A 97 3.81 -6.00 13.94
N ILE A 98 4.12 -5.14 13.00
CA ILE A 98 3.16 -4.64 12.00
C ILE A 98 3.72 -4.85 10.60
N GLU A 99 2.85 -5.02 9.62
CA GLU A 99 3.23 -5.08 8.21
C GLU A 99 2.66 -3.88 7.48
N VAL A 100 3.46 -3.26 6.62
CA VAL A 100 3.03 -2.16 5.75
C VAL A 100 2.93 -2.69 4.33
N SER A 101 1.78 -2.47 3.70
CA SER A 101 1.46 -2.90 2.35
C SER A 101 1.22 -1.71 1.43
N ARG A 102 1.69 -1.80 0.19
CA ARG A 102 1.28 -0.91 -0.90
C ARG A 102 0.01 -1.46 -1.54
N LEU A 103 -1.03 -0.65 -1.63
CA LEU A 103 -2.31 -0.99 -2.25
C LEU A 103 -2.25 -0.65 -3.74
N VAL A 104 -2.20 -1.69 -4.59
CA VAL A 104 -2.09 -1.50 -6.04
C VAL A 104 -3.41 -1.89 -6.71
N PRO A 105 -4.00 -1.01 -7.54
CA PRO A 105 -5.18 -1.35 -8.33
C PRO A 105 -4.94 -2.63 -9.15
N ARG A 106 -5.87 -3.58 -9.09
CA ARG A 106 -5.76 -4.80 -9.90
C ARG A 106 -5.88 -4.44 -11.38
N ARG A 107 -4.98 -4.98 -12.20
CA ARG A 107 -5.09 -4.95 -13.66
C ARG A 107 -5.48 -6.34 -14.17
N THR A 108 -6.33 -6.40 -15.18
CA THR A 108 -6.67 -7.63 -15.91
C THR A 108 -5.45 -8.13 -16.68
N ARG A 109 -5.52 -9.36 -17.22
CA ARG A 109 -4.47 -9.90 -18.11
C ARG A 109 -4.21 -9.01 -19.34
N THR A 110 -5.20 -8.22 -19.75
CA THR A 110 -5.13 -7.27 -20.87
C THR A 110 -4.59 -5.89 -20.45
N GLY A 111 -4.20 -5.70 -19.18
CA GLY A 111 -3.67 -4.44 -18.66
C GLY A 111 -4.72 -3.40 -18.26
N ALA A 112 -6.01 -3.65 -18.55
CA ALA A 112 -7.12 -2.80 -18.13
C ALA A 112 -7.33 -2.87 -16.60
N LEU A 113 -7.94 -1.85 -15.99
CA LEU A 113 -8.32 -1.92 -14.58
C LEU A 113 -9.36 -3.03 -14.37
N SER A 114 -9.13 -3.88 -13.37
CA SER A 114 -10.07 -4.94 -13.04
C SER A 114 -11.33 -4.31 -12.41
N PRO A 115 -12.54 -4.75 -12.79
CA PRO A 115 -13.76 -4.35 -12.09
C PRO A 115 -13.79 -4.87 -10.64
N ASN A 116 -12.91 -5.81 -10.31
CA ASN A 116 -12.75 -6.33 -8.96
C ASN A 116 -11.97 -5.31 -8.12
N ALA A 117 -12.72 -4.51 -7.35
CA ALA A 117 -12.26 -3.29 -6.69
C ALA A 117 -11.25 -3.52 -5.55
N ASN A 118 -11.07 -4.75 -5.06
CA ASN A 118 -10.13 -5.02 -3.96
C ASN A 118 -8.68 -4.87 -4.47
N PRO A 119 -7.94 -3.84 -4.01
CA PRO A 119 -6.56 -3.65 -4.40
C PRO A 119 -5.73 -4.88 -4.02
N ARG A 120 -4.66 -5.13 -4.76
CA ARG A 120 -3.71 -6.18 -4.40
C ARG A 120 -2.82 -5.66 -3.28
N ASP A 121 -2.95 -6.26 -2.10
CA ASP A 121 -2.06 -6.02 -0.98
C ASP A 121 -0.68 -6.55 -1.32
N LYS A 122 0.28 -5.63 -1.45
CA LYS A 122 1.69 -5.96 -1.59
C LYS A 122 2.39 -5.54 -0.31
N VAL A 123 2.56 -6.48 0.63
CA VAL A 123 3.42 -6.26 1.80
C VAL A 123 4.81 -5.85 1.31
N ILE A 124 5.25 -4.66 1.71
CA ILE A 124 6.54 -4.07 1.34
C ILE A 124 7.52 -4.16 2.50
N TYR A 125 7.10 -3.88 3.73
CA TYR A 125 7.95 -3.94 4.91
C TYR A 125 7.25 -4.63 6.06
N LYS A 126 8.04 -5.33 6.88
CA LYS A 126 7.63 -5.84 8.18
C LYS A 126 8.42 -5.11 9.26
N CYS A 127 7.71 -4.57 10.24
CA CYS A 127 8.29 -3.89 11.39
C CYS A 127 8.16 -4.81 12.61
N ASN A 128 9.25 -5.01 13.36
CA ASN A 128 9.26 -5.78 14.61
C ASN A 128 9.77 -4.89 15.73
N ARG A 129 9.10 -4.91 16.88
CA ARG A 129 9.56 -4.25 18.10
C ARG A 129 10.48 -5.19 18.85
N SER A 130 11.59 -4.65 19.37
CA SER A 130 12.33 -5.33 20.42
C SER A 130 11.56 -5.23 21.75
N LEU A 131 11.51 -6.32 22.50
CA LEU A 131 10.94 -6.34 23.85
C LEU A 131 11.85 -5.68 24.89
N PHE A 132 13.14 -5.52 24.56
CA PHE A 132 14.18 -5.12 25.51
C PHE A 132 14.65 -3.68 25.30
N CYS A 133 14.29 -3.06 24.18
CA CYS A 133 14.64 -1.68 23.89
C CYS A 133 13.62 -1.07 22.94
N ASP A 134 13.52 0.27 22.94
CA ASP A 134 12.62 1.04 22.06
C ASP A 134 13.05 1.03 20.57
N LEU A 135 13.75 -0.01 20.12
CA LEU A 135 14.17 -0.22 18.75
C LEU A 135 13.05 -0.89 17.96
N VAL A 136 12.74 -0.34 16.79
CA VAL A 136 11.96 -1.02 15.76
C VAL A 136 12.85 -1.41 14.60
N GLU A 137 12.91 -2.71 14.32
CA GLU A 137 13.55 -3.28 13.14
C GLU A 137 12.55 -3.31 11.99
N ILE A 138 12.95 -2.77 10.84
CA ILE A 138 12.11 -2.69 9.65
C ILE A 138 12.84 -3.44 8.53
N VAL A 139 12.19 -4.48 8.00
CA VAL A 139 12.78 -5.41 7.03
C VAL A 139 11.96 -5.43 5.75
N GLY A 140 12.63 -5.16 4.62
CA GLY A 140 12.04 -5.23 3.29
C GLY A 140 11.58 -6.64 2.93
N GLN A 141 10.37 -6.75 2.38
CA GLN A 141 9.73 -8.00 1.99
C GLN A 141 9.75 -8.23 0.47
N ARG A 142 10.36 -7.31 -0.30
CA ARG A 142 10.39 -7.34 -1.77
C ARG A 142 11.72 -6.85 -2.32
N ARG A 143 11.97 -7.13 -3.60
CA ARG A 143 13.13 -6.57 -4.31
C ARG A 143 13.01 -5.08 -4.60
N SER A 144 11.79 -4.54 -4.56
CA SER A 144 11.52 -3.11 -4.77
C SER A 144 11.69 -2.28 -3.50
N THR A 145 12.02 -2.89 -2.37
CA THR A 145 12.32 -2.18 -1.12
C THR A 145 13.80 -1.93 -0.98
N LEU A 146 14.15 -0.95 -0.13
CA LEU A 146 15.54 -0.64 0.20
C LEU A 146 16.21 -1.89 0.77
N ALA A 147 17.30 -2.32 0.13
CA ALA A 147 18.01 -3.53 0.52
C ALA A 147 18.70 -3.35 1.88
N GLY A 148 18.71 -4.38 2.73
CA GLY A 148 19.27 -4.30 4.07
C GLY A 148 18.20 -4.18 5.15
N MET A 149 18.59 -3.64 6.30
CA MET A 149 17.72 -3.47 7.47
C MET A 149 17.64 -2.00 7.85
N LEU A 150 16.46 -1.59 8.30
CA LEU A 150 16.20 -0.25 8.81
C LEU A 150 15.97 -0.32 10.32
N HIS A 151 16.61 0.56 11.06
CA HIS A 151 16.50 0.66 12.51
C HIS A 151 15.93 2.00 12.92
N LEU A 152 14.69 2.00 13.41
CA LEU A 152 14.08 3.19 13.98
C LEU A 152 14.32 3.21 15.49
N LYS A 153 15.05 4.21 15.97
CA LYS A 153 15.46 4.35 17.38
C LYS A 153 15.02 5.71 17.92
N PRO A 154 14.49 5.82 19.15
CA PRO A 154 14.33 7.10 19.78
C PRO A 154 15.70 7.69 20.10
N THR A 155 15.81 9.01 20.03
CA THR A 155 16.98 9.75 20.47
C THR A 155 16.59 10.62 21.64
N ARG A 156 17.33 10.50 22.74
CA ARG A 156 17.20 11.37 23.91
C ARG A 156 18.43 12.26 23.97
N GLN A 157 18.29 13.51 23.57
CA GLN A 157 19.26 14.56 23.91
C GLN A 157 18.72 15.33 25.12
N LEU A 158 19.61 15.92 25.93
CA LEU A 158 19.34 16.56 27.23
C LEU A 158 18.04 17.39 27.32
N LEU A 159 17.58 17.99 26.22
CA LEU A 159 16.34 18.79 26.15
C LEU A 159 15.46 18.48 24.92
N LYS A 160 15.76 17.42 24.16
CA LYS A 160 15.06 17.09 22.91
C LYS A 160 14.92 15.59 22.75
N THR A 161 13.68 15.11 22.78
CA THR A 161 13.30 13.77 22.34
C THR A 161 13.03 13.78 20.84
N GLY A 162 13.56 12.82 20.10
CA GLY A 162 13.32 12.66 18.67
C GLY A 162 13.44 11.21 18.25
N TRP A 163 13.46 10.96 16.95
CA TRP A 163 13.68 9.64 16.37
C TRP A 163 14.72 9.71 15.27
N VAL A 164 15.44 8.62 15.04
CA VAL A 164 16.34 8.48 13.91
C VAL A 164 16.10 7.12 13.26
N LEU A 165 16.01 7.12 11.94
CA LEU A 165 15.98 5.94 11.10
C LEU A 165 17.37 5.73 10.51
N TRP A 166 18.03 4.65 10.92
CA TRP A 166 19.29 4.20 10.37
C TRP A 166 19.06 3.11 9.34
N HIS A 167 19.87 3.09 8.30
CA HIS A 167 19.96 2.03 7.31
C HIS A 167 21.25 1.25 7.52
N VAL A 168 21.13 -0.06 7.67
CA VAL A 168 22.23 -1.00 7.84
C VAL A 168 22.27 -1.91 6.62
N TYR A 169 23.37 -1.85 5.87
CA TYR A 169 23.59 -2.70 4.71
C TYR A 169 25.04 -3.17 4.64
N GLY A 170 25.24 -4.49 4.73
CA GLY A 170 26.59 -5.04 4.92
C GLY A 170 27.22 -4.52 6.22
N ASN A 171 28.37 -3.85 6.12
CA ASN A 171 29.10 -3.30 7.26
C ASN A 171 28.98 -1.76 7.36
N THR A 172 28.04 -1.15 6.65
CA THR A 172 27.81 0.30 6.69
C THR A 172 26.48 0.62 7.38
N GLU A 173 26.50 1.67 8.20
CA GLU A 173 25.32 2.28 8.80
C GLU A 173 25.22 3.73 8.34
N SER A 174 24.07 4.14 7.80
CA SER A 174 23.83 5.49 7.30
C SER A 174 22.49 6.03 7.79
N MET A 175 22.42 7.32 8.09
CA MET A 175 21.18 7.95 8.54
C MET A 175 20.28 8.22 7.34
N VAL A 176 19.05 7.70 7.38
CA VAL A 176 18.06 7.93 6.33
C VAL A 176 17.19 9.11 6.70
N PHE A 177 16.58 9.06 7.89
CA PHE A 177 15.70 10.11 8.37
C PHE A 177 15.99 10.46 9.82
N ARG A 178 15.78 11.72 10.17
CA ARG A 178 15.75 12.24 11.53
C ARG A 178 14.42 12.92 11.77
N VAL A 179 13.77 12.57 12.88
CA VAL A 179 12.51 13.16 13.32
C VAL A 179 12.76 13.99 14.56
N LYS A 180 12.37 15.27 14.52
CA LYS A 180 12.54 16.18 15.66
C LYS A 180 11.27 17.00 15.90
N PRO A 181 10.96 17.34 17.16
CA PRO A 181 9.89 18.28 17.45
C PRO A 181 10.25 19.66 16.89
N THR A 182 9.26 20.31 16.30
CA THR A 182 9.40 21.70 15.87
C THR A 182 9.22 22.63 17.07
N ARG A 183 10.07 23.67 17.17
CA ARG A 183 9.91 24.73 18.17
C ARG A 183 8.87 25.76 17.69
N ASN A 184 7.69 25.31 17.30
CA ASN A 184 6.60 26.21 16.99
C ASN A 184 5.73 26.38 18.25
N PRO A 185 5.76 27.54 18.93
CA PRO A 185 4.98 27.76 20.15
C PRO A 185 3.46 27.67 19.90
N GLU A 186 3.00 27.89 18.68
CA GLU A 186 1.59 27.78 18.26
C GLU A 186 1.20 26.36 17.83
N ARG A 187 2.17 25.50 17.49
CA ARG A 187 1.93 24.15 16.94
C ARG A 187 2.76 23.10 17.67
N ARG A 188 2.44 22.88 18.95
CA ARG A 188 3.12 21.90 19.82
C ARG A 188 3.01 20.44 19.33
N GLU A 189 2.13 20.15 18.38
CA GLU A 189 1.80 18.82 17.89
C GLU A 189 2.45 18.45 16.54
N VAL A 190 3.60 19.06 16.22
CA VAL A 190 4.23 18.89 14.90
C VAL A 190 5.65 18.37 14.99
N LEU A 191 5.91 17.28 14.28
CA LEU A 191 7.23 16.68 14.10
C LEU A 191 7.75 16.97 12.70
N GLU A 192 9.02 17.33 12.60
CA GLU A 192 9.72 17.54 11.33
C GLU A 192 10.55 16.31 11.01
N TRP A 193 10.36 15.76 9.82
CA TRP A 193 11.14 14.69 9.23
C TRP A 193 12.20 15.30 8.31
N GLN A 194 13.46 14.99 8.56
CA GLN A 194 14.61 15.43 7.78
C GLN A 194 15.34 14.25 7.19
N ASP A 195 15.96 14.42 6.03
CA ASP A 195 16.87 13.43 5.45
C ASP A 195 18.23 13.37 6.19
N GLY A 196 19.12 12.49 5.74
CA GLY A 196 20.48 12.36 6.27
C GLY A 196 21.36 13.61 6.09
N CYS A 197 20.98 14.52 5.20
CA CYS A 197 21.64 15.81 4.97
C CYS A 197 21.05 16.95 5.84
N GLY A 198 19.95 16.68 6.56
CA GLY A 198 19.25 17.64 7.41
C GLY A 198 18.19 18.48 6.69
N ALA A 199 17.92 18.21 5.41
CA ALA A 199 16.86 18.88 4.66
C ALA A 199 15.49 18.32 5.06
N THR A 200 14.50 19.20 5.20
CA THR A 200 13.14 18.80 5.56
C THR A 200 12.46 18.07 4.40
N VAL A 201 11.99 16.85 4.66
CA VAL A 201 11.30 16.01 3.66
C VAL A 201 9.81 15.88 3.96
N ALA A 202 9.41 15.91 5.23
CA ALA A 202 8.01 15.84 5.61
C ALA A 202 7.73 16.51 6.96
N ILE A 203 6.47 16.88 7.14
CA ILE A 203 5.92 17.42 8.37
C ILE A 203 4.81 16.49 8.83
N GLU A 204 4.98 15.94 10.02
CA GLU A 204 3.97 15.12 10.67
C GLU A 204 3.17 15.96 11.66
N THR A 205 1.86 15.87 11.57
CA THR A 205 0.95 16.34 12.61
C THR A 205 0.48 15.15 13.44
N LEU A 206 0.68 15.24 14.76
CA LEU A 206 0.26 14.22 15.72
C LEU A 206 -1.26 14.14 15.84
N ALA A 207 -1.74 12.99 16.30
CA ALA A 207 -3.15 12.82 16.62
C ALA A 207 -3.52 13.59 17.89
N ALA A 208 -4.68 14.25 17.90
CA ALA A 208 -5.21 14.91 19.09
C ALA A 208 -6.16 13.97 19.83
N TYR A 209 -5.96 13.79 21.14
CA TYR A 209 -6.83 12.95 21.95
C TYR A 209 -8.19 13.63 22.16
N PRO A 210 -9.31 12.87 22.13
CA PRO A 210 -10.67 13.39 22.31
C PRO A 210 -10.99 13.88 23.75
N GLY A 211 -9.98 14.22 24.55
CA GLY A 211 -10.13 14.78 25.90
C GLY A 211 -9.43 16.13 26.11
N ASP A 212 -8.73 16.66 25.10
CA ASP A 212 -8.03 17.96 25.18
C ASP A 212 -8.97 19.13 24.84
N ASP A 213 -10.18 19.05 25.39
CA ASP A 213 -11.31 19.88 24.97
C ASP A 213 -11.46 21.09 25.91
N ARG A 214 -10.84 22.20 25.52
CA ARG A 214 -11.23 23.52 26.05
C ARG A 214 -12.33 24.19 25.21
N LEU A 215 -12.74 23.63 24.07
CA LEU A 215 -13.52 24.35 23.06
C LEU A 215 -14.53 23.49 22.26
N GLY A 216 -15.14 22.46 22.85
CA GLY A 216 -16.44 21.87 22.47
C GLY A 216 -16.67 21.42 21.01
N HIS A 217 -15.64 21.33 20.17
CA HIS A 217 -15.79 21.09 18.72
C HIS A 217 -14.71 20.16 18.14
N SER A 218 -13.84 19.58 18.96
CA SER A 218 -12.67 18.85 18.45
C SER A 218 -13.05 17.42 18.05
N ARG A 219 -13.35 17.20 16.76
CA ARG A 219 -13.22 15.86 16.17
C ARG A 219 -11.79 15.37 16.42
N ALA A 220 -11.62 14.15 16.94
CA ALA A 220 -10.31 13.53 17.12
C ALA A 220 -9.45 13.72 15.86
N ARG A 221 -8.37 14.49 15.98
CA ARG A 221 -7.52 14.82 14.84
C ARG A 221 -6.69 13.58 14.51
N ARG A 222 -6.81 13.08 13.27
CA ARG A 222 -6.03 11.94 12.80
C ARG A 222 -4.58 12.33 12.54
N PRO A 223 -3.62 11.41 12.70
CA PRO A 223 -2.24 11.70 12.32
C PRO A 223 -2.17 11.95 10.81
N ARG A 224 -1.35 12.94 10.43
CA ARG A 224 -1.20 13.42 9.05
C ARG A 224 0.27 13.57 8.73
N LEU A 225 0.69 13.17 7.54
CA LEU A 225 2.04 13.33 7.03
C LEU A 225 1.99 14.14 5.74
N GLN A 226 2.58 15.33 5.77
CA GLN A 226 2.71 16.21 4.61
C GLN A 226 4.13 16.13 4.09
N VAL A 227 4.33 15.65 2.87
CA VAL A 227 5.63 15.60 2.19
C VAL A 227 5.91 16.97 1.57
N VAL A 228 6.98 17.61 2.04
CA VAL A 228 7.38 18.98 1.67
C VAL A 228 8.77 19.04 1.04
N SER A 229 9.33 17.88 0.69
CA SER A 229 10.67 17.76 0.11
C SER A 229 10.83 18.62 -1.14
N ALA A 230 11.91 19.40 -1.20
CA ALA A 230 12.25 20.22 -2.37
C ALA A 230 12.58 19.37 -3.61
N THR A 231 13.14 18.17 -3.38
CA THR A 231 13.37 17.17 -4.43
C THR A 231 12.38 16.03 -4.23
N PRO A 232 11.59 15.65 -5.27
CA PRO A 232 10.67 14.52 -5.16
C PRO A 232 11.39 13.25 -4.69
N LEU A 233 10.85 12.62 -3.65
CA LEU A 233 11.32 11.31 -3.21
C LEU A 233 10.90 10.26 -4.24
N ASP A 234 11.80 9.34 -4.57
CA ASP A 234 11.45 8.20 -5.40
C ASP A 234 10.49 7.24 -4.67
N ASP A 235 9.89 6.32 -5.43
CA ASP A 235 8.94 5.32 -4.93
C ASP A 235 9.46 4.53 -3.72
N MET A 236 10.75 4.20 -3.72
CA MET A 236 11.38 3.39 -2.67
C MET A 236 11.54 4.21 -1.39
N MET A 237 12.01 5.45 -1.51
CA MET A 237 12.17 6.36 -0.38
C MET A 237 10.83 6.81 0.18
N MET A 238 9.80 6.93 -0.66
CA MET A 238 8.43 7.14 -0.23
C MET A 238 7.90 5.95 0.58
N ASP A 239 8.12 4.72 0.12
CA ASP A 239 7.76 3.52 0.89
C ASP A 239 8.48 3.49 2.26
N VAL A 240 9.78 3.84 2.29
CA VAL A 240 10.57 3.92 3.53
C VAL A 240 9.99 4.98 4.47
N LEU A 241 9.69 6.18 3.97
CA LEU A 241 9.13 7.27 4.76
C LEU A 241 7.78 6.89 5.38
N VAL A 242 6.86 6.36 4.57
CA VAL A 242 5.52 5.94 5.03
C VAL A 242 5.65 4.81 6.06
N THR A 243 6.52 3.84 5.81
CA THR A 243 6.74 2.72 6.73
C THR A 243 7.33 3.19 8.05
N ALA A 244 8.34 4.07 8.02
CA ALA A 244 8.95 4.63 9.21
C ALA A 244 7.96 5.48 10.01
N TRP A 245 7.10 6.24 9.33
CA TRP A 245 6.01 6.99 9.96
C TRP A 245 5.04 6.07 10.70
N CYS A 246 4.61 4.98 10.06
CA CYS A 246 3.76 3.97 10.71
C CYS A 246 4.46 3.33 11.91
N ALA A 247 5.72 2.92 11.74
CA ALA A 247 6.52 2.32 12.81
C ALA A 247 6.68 3.27 14.01
N ARG A 248 6.88 4.57 13.76
CA ARG A 248 6.99 5.60 14.80
C ARG A 248 5.68 5.79 15.55
N ILE A 249 4.56 5.94 14.82
CA ILE A 249 3.23 6.07 15.43
C ILE A 249 2.98 4.84 16.29
N TRP A 250 3.14 3.65 15.71
CA TRP A 250 3.01 2.38 16.40
C TRP A 250 3.85 2.41 17.68
N ASN A 251 5.16 2.58 17.62
CA ASN A 251 6.03 2.54 18.82
C ASN A 251 5.76 3.63 19.87
N THR A 252 4.93 4.62 19.57
CA THR A 252 4.51 5.64 20.55
C THR A 252 3.29 5.18 21.36
N PHE A 253 2.55 4.18 20.89
CA PHE A 253 1.42 3.53 21.56
C PHE A 253 1.78 2.12 22.04
#